data_AF-A0A8B9NG14-F1
#
_entry.id   AF-A0A8B9NG14-F1
#
_cell.length_a   1.000
_cell.length_b   1.000
_cell.length_c   1.000
_cell.angle_alpha   90.00
_cell.angle_beta   90.00
_cell.angle_gamma   90.00
#
_symmetry.space_group_name_H-M   'P 1'
#
loop_
_entity.id
_entity.type
_entity.pdbx_description
1 polymer ?
#
loop_
_entity_poly.entity_id
_entity_poly.type
_entity_poly.pdbx_seq_one_letter_code
_entity_poly.pdbx_strand_id
1 'polypeptide(L)'
;SSSQSQNKQTDSISLAIINRYEEEINKRTAAENNFVLLKKDVDTAYMTKVDLQAKLDSLADEINFLRCLYEAELSEMQKTVSDTSVVVSMDNNRNLDLDSIIAEVKAQYEEIANRSRVEAETWYQYKYEELQIAAGRHGDSLKDTKIEISELNRMIQRIRAEIDSVKKQCETLQTSIADAEQRGELALKDARAKLTELEAALQKAKQDLAQQLREYQELMNVKLALDVEIATYRKLLEGEERRGGHSSGLCLGGGGGGIGFGAGSGRGSCNTGGSGFWYSLGGGGFGSGAGFGAGGGFGSGGAGFCPVGGGCNSVVVGSGTTLKKKTSSASVKQKV
;
A
#
# COMPACT_ATOMS: atom_id res chain seq x y z
N SER A 1 -45.54 24.26 10.76
CA SER A 1 -44.73 24.52 11.97
C SER A 1 -44.27 23.27 12.70
N SER A 2 -45.09 22.21 12.83
CA SER A 2 -44.69 20.97 13.55
C SER A 2 -43.56 20.18 12.88
N SER A 3 -43.50 20.09 11.55
CA SER A 3 -42.44 19.36 10.84
C SER A 3 -41.06 20.03 10.92
N GLN A 4 -41.01 21.38 10.94
CA GLN A 4 -39.77 22.12 11.17
C GLN A 4 -39.26 21.99 12.61
N SER A 5 -40.16 21.83 13.58
CA SER A 5 -39.78 21.58 14.98
C SER A 5 -39.22 20.16 15.15
N GLN A 6 -39.77 19.17 14.45
CA GLN A 6 -39.27 17.79 14.51
C GLN A 6 -37.89 17.65 13.84
N ASN A 7 -37.65 18.28 12.69
CA ASN A 7 -36.31 18.26 12.08
C ASN A 7 -35.25 18.93 12.95
N LYS A 8 -35.56 20.07 13.60
CA LYS A 8 -34.62 20.70 14.54
C LYS A 8 -34.34 19.81 15.77
N GLN A 9 -35.34 19.08 16.24
CA GLN A 9 -35.17 18.13 17.34
C GLN A 9 -34.27 16.95 16.93
N THR A 10 -34.46 16.40 15.72
CA THR A 10 -33.62 15.30 15.21
C THR A 10 -32.19 15.74 14.94
N ASP A 11 -31.98 16.95 14.41
CA ASP A 11 -30.66 17.51 14.17
C ASP A 11 -29.91 17.77 15.48
N SER A 12 -30.61 18.28 16.50
CA SER A 12 -30.03 18.47 17.84
C SER A 12 -29.65 17.16 18.51
N ILE A 13 -30.43 16.09 18.34
CA ILE A 13 -30.11 14.76 18.87
C ILE A 13 -28.92 14.16 18.11
N SER A 14 -28.88 14.32 16.79
CA SER A 14 -27.77 13.86 15.96
C SER A 14 -26.45 14.55 16.34
N LEU A 15 -26.46 15.87 16.51
CA LEU A 15 -25.29 16.64 16.97
C LEU A 15 -24.85 16.23 18.39
N ALA A 16 -25.79 16.00 19.31
CA ALA A 16 -25.45 15.53 20.65
C ALA A 16 -24.80 14.15 20.65
N ILE A 17 -25.25 13.25 19.77
CA ILE A 17 -24.65 11.93 19.57
C ILE A 17 -23.24 12.05 18.98
N ILE A 18 -23.04 12.90 17.96
CA ILE A 18 -21.73 13.17 17.36
C ILE A 18 -20.75 13.70 18.40
N ASN A 19 -21.15 14.72 19.18
CA ASN A 19 -20.31 15.29 20.24
C ASN A 19 -19.94 14.25 21.31
N ARG A 20 -20.89 13.37 21.69
CA ARG A 20 -20.58 12.26 22.61
C ARG A 20 -19.59 11.26 22.02
N TYR A 21 -19.70 10.93 20.74
CA TYR A 21 -18.73 10.06 20.06
C TYR A 21 -17.35 10.73 19.96
N GLU A 22 -17.29 12.02 19.64
CA GLU A 22 -16.03 12.77 19.62
C GLU A 22 -15.37 12.85 20.99
N GLU A 23 -16.13 13.12 22.06
CA GLU A 23 -15.62 13.07 23.44
C GLU A 23 -15.09 11.68 23.81
N GLU A 24 -15.79 10.61 23.42
CA GLU A 24 -15.38 9.25 23.73
C GLU A 24 -14.13 8.83 22.95
N ILE A 25 -14.01 9.27 21.69
CA ILE A 25 -12.78 9.12 20.89
C ILE A 25 -11.63 9.88 21.56
N ASN A 26 -11.84 11.13 21.96
CA ASN A 26 -10.81 11.93 22.63
C ASN A 26 -10.37 11.31 23.95
N LYS A 27 -11.30 10.79 24.76
CA LYS A 27 -10.98 10.05 26.00
C LYS A 27 -10.20 8.77 25.71
N ARG A 28 -10.58 8.02 24.65
CA ARG A 28 -9.85 6.83 24.23
C ARG A 28 -8.44 7.16 23.78
N THR A 29 -8.27 8.18 22.93
CA THR A 29 -6.95 8.65 22.49
C THR A 29 -6.11 9.15 23.66
N ALA A 30 -6.70 9.86 24.63
CA ALA A 30 -5.99 10.28 25.84
C ALA A 30 -5.56 9.09 26.71
N ALA A 31 -6.43 8.09 26.89
CA ALA A 31 -6.11 6.88 27.62
C ALA A 31 -5.02 6.04 26.90
N GLU A 32 -5.09 5.93 25.58
CA GLU A 32 -4.07 5.28 24.75
C GLU A 32 -2.72 6.01 24.85
N ASN A 33 -2.72 7.35 24.79
CA ASN A 33 -1.50 8.15 24.98
C ASN A 33 -0.89 7.96 26.37
N ASN A 34 -1.71 7.97 27.43
CA ASN A 34 -1.26 7.70 28.80
C ASN A 34 -0.69 6.29 28.94
N PHE A 35 -1.29 5.29 28.30
CA PHE A 35 -0.78 3.93 28.28
C PHE A 35 0.58 3.83 27.58
N VAL A 36 0.76 4.53 26.46
CA VAL A 36 2.05 4.58 25.74
C VAL A 36 3.13 5.26 26.57
N LEU A 37 2.81 6.36 27.25
CA LEU A 37 3.74 7.03 28.16
C LEU A 37 4.11 6.14 29.34
N LEU A 38 3.12 5.51 29.99
CA LEU A 38 3.36 4.60 31.11
C LEU A 38 4.23 3.41 30.68
N LYS A 39 4.02 2.88 29.47
CA LYS A 39 4.87 1.83 28.91
C LYS A 39 6.32 2.29 28.76
N LYS A 40 6.53 3.49 28.21
CA LYS A 40 7.88 4.08 28.09
C LYS A 40 8.54 4.27 29.46
N ASP A 41 7.79 4.72 30.45
CA ASP A 41 8.29 4.91 31.81
C ASP A 41 8.65 3.57 32.48
N VAL A 42 7.83 2.53 32.27
CA VAL A 42 8.12 1.16 32.73
C VAL A 42 9.38 0.61 32.05
N ASP A 43 9.52 0.79 30.74
CA ASP A 43 10.71 0.36 30.00
C ASP A 43 11.96 1.10 30.50
N THR A 44 11.86 2.41 30.75
CA THR A 44 12.96 3.23 31.31
C THR A 44 13.33 2.78 32.73
N ALA A 45 12.35 2.52 33.58
CA ALA A 45 12.55 1.98 34.92
C ALA A 45 13.16 0.56 34.88
N TYR A 46 12.78 -0.25 33.89
CA TYR A 46 13.36 -1.57 33.70
C TYR A 46 14.83 -1.51 33.27
N MET A 47 15.18 -0.63 32.32
CA MET A 47 16.57 -0.43 31.89
C MET A 47 17.44 0.04 33.07
N THR A 48 16.98 1.02 33.83
CA THR A 48 17.72 1.50 35.03
C THR A 48 17.86 0.43 36.10
N LYS A 49 16.84 -0.42 36.31
CA LYS A 49 16.94 -1.57 37.20
C LYS A 49 18.01 -2.57 36.73
N VAL A 50 18.04 -2.88 35.44
CA VAL A 50 19.04 -3.81 34.86
C VAL A 50 20.46 -3.24 35.01
N ASP A 51 20.63 -1.94 34.75
CA ASP A 51 21.93 -1.27 34.94
C ASP A 51 22.40 -1.29 36.40
N LEU A 52 21.48 -1.07 37.35
CA LEU A 52 21.78 -1.16 38.78
C LEU A 52 22.11 -2.60 39.20
N GLN A 53 21.42 -3.60 38.65
CA GLN A 53 21.73 -5.01 38.90
C GLN A 53 23.14 -5.36 38.40
N ALA A 54 23.51 -4.94 37.19
CA ALA A 54 24.85 -5.17 36.65
C ALA A 54 25.94 -4.51 37.53
N LYS A 55 25.68 -3.32 38.07
CA LYS A 55 26.61 -2.67 39.02
C LYS A 55 26.72 -3.45 40.33
N LEU A 56 25.61 -3.94 40.86
CA LEU A 56 25.60 -4.77 42.07
C LEU A 56 26.42 -6.05 41.85
N ASP A 57 26.21 -6.73 40.73
CA ASP A 57 26.94 -7.94 40.38
C ASP A 57 28.44 -7.66 40.24
N SER A 58 28.84 -6.55 39.59
CA SER A 58 30.25 -6.16 39.48
C SER A 58 30.92 -5.85 40.83
N LEU A 59 30.20 -5.21 41.76
CA LEU A 59 30.68 -4.92 43.12
C LEU A 59 30.80 -6.21 43.94
N ALA A 60 29.87 -7.15 43.75
CA ALA A 60 29.94 -8.46 44.38
C ALA A 60 31.17 -9.26 43.89
N ASP A 61 31.46 -9.21 42.59
CA ASP A 61 32.65 -9.83 42.01
C ASP A 61 33.94 -9.19 42.55
N GLU A 62 33.99 -7.87 42.70
CA GLU A 62 35.12 -7.16 43.30
C GLU A 62 35.35 -7.56 44.76
N ILE A 63 34.29 -7.64 45.57
CA ILE A 63 34.38 -8.10 46.96
C ILE A 63 34.91 -9.54 47.02
N ASN A 64 34.41 -10.41 46.14
CA ASN A 64 34.87 -11.80 46.08
C ASN A 64 36.33 -11.90 45.66
N PHE A 65 36.76 -11.09 44.68
CA PHE A 65 38.15 -11.02 44.26
C PHE A 65 39.06 -10.60 45.41
N LEU A 66 38.71 -9.53 46.15
CA LEU A 66 39.48 -9.06 47.29
C LEU A 66 39.54 -10.11 48.41
N ARG A 67 38.44 -10.82 48.68
CA ARG A 67 38.44 -11.93 49.64
C ARG A 67 39.40 -13.05 49.25
N CYS A 68 39.34 -13.49 48.00
CA CYS A 68 40.27 -14.52 47.48
C CYS A 68 41.73 -14.06 47.55
N LEU A 69 41.99 -12.78 47.25
CA LEU A 69 43.33 -12.21 47.31
C LEU A 69 43.87 -12.19 48.75
N TYR A 70 43.09 -11.70 49.71
CA TYR A 70 43.51 -11.68 51.12
C TYR A 70 43.67 -13.08 51.70
N GLU A 71 42.84 -14.04 51.29
CA GLU A 71 42.99 -15.44 51.71
C GLU A 71 44.27 -16.06 51.14
N ALA A 72 44.62 -15.74 49.89
CA ALA A 72 45.87 -16.16 49.27
C ALA A 72 47.09 -15.54 49.98
N GLU A 73 47.10 -14.23 50.21
CA GLU A 73 48.18 -13.52 50.92
C GLU A 73 48.39 -14.08 52.34
N LEU A 74 47.30 -14.33 53.09
CA LEU A 74 47.38 -14.95 54.42
C LEU A 74 48.00 -16.35 54.35
N SER A 75 47.63 -17.14 53.34
CA SER A 75 48.19 -18.49 53.15
C SER A 75 49.69 -18.46 52.81
N GLU A 76 50.13 -17.49 52.01
CA GLU A 76 51.53 -17.29 51.66
C GLU A 76 52.33 -16.83 52.88
N MET A 77 51.83 -15.85 53.62
CA MET A 77 52.48 -15.36 54.83
C MET A 77 52.60 -16.48 55.88
N GLN A 78 51.57 -17.33 56.03
CA GLN A 78 51.64 -18.51 56.91
C GLN A 78 52.71 -19.52 56.47
N LYS A 79 52.88 -19.74 55.16
CA LYS A 79 53.97 -20.57 54.61
C LYS A 79 55.34 -19.98 54.88
N THR A 80 55.53 -18.68 54.66
CA THR A 80 56.83 -18.03 54.94
C THR A 80 57.23 -18.13 56.41
N VAL A 81 56.27 -18.07 57.34
CA VAL A 81 56.50 -18.26 58.77
C VAL A 81 56.86 -19.72 59.08
N SER A 82 56.19 -20.70 58.46
CA SER A 82 56.54 -22.12 58.66
C SER A 82 57.91 -22.48 58.08
N ASP A 83 58.27 -21.93 56.92
CA ASP A 83 59.54 -22.21 56.24
C ASP A 83 60.73 -21.61 57.00
N THR A 84 60.53 -20.47 57.67
CA THR A 84 61.56 -19.82 58.51
C THR A 84 61.74 -20.54 59.87
N SER A 85 60.83 -21.43 60.26
CA SER A 85 60.92 -22.17 61.54
C SER A 85 61.85 -23.40 61.51
N VAL A 86 62.44 -23.72 60.36
CA VAL A 86 63.42 -24.80 60.22
C VAL A 86 64.83 -24.21 60.38
N VAL A 87 65.33 -24.16 61.62
CA VAL A 87 66.74 -23.87 61.89
C VAL A 87 67.58 -25.06 61.41
N VAL A 88 68.15 -24.92 60.21
CA VAL A 88 69.09 -25.89 59.63
C VAL A 88 70.45 -25.68 60.28
N SER A 89 70.82 -26.59 61.19
CA SER A 89 72.19 -26.74 61.67
C SER A 89 73.03 -27.36 60.55
N MET A 90 73.72 -26.52 59.78
CA MET A 90 74.67 -26.94 58.75
C MET A 90 76.00 -27.32 59.39
N ASP A 91 76.37 -28.60 59.35
CA ASP A 91 77.74 -29.04 59.60
C ASP A 91 78.63 -28.63 58.42
N ASN A 92 79.38 -27.56 58.65
CA ASN A 92 80.08 -26.77 57.65
C ASN A 92 81.58 -27.15 57.57
N ASN A 93 81.89 -28.41 57.23
CA ASN A 93 83.28 -28.81 57.04
C ASN A 93 83.47 -29.80 55.89
N ARG A 94 83.49 -29.27 54.67
CA ARG A 94 84.26 -29.80 53.55
C ARG A 94 84.85 -28.61 52.82
N ASN A 95 86.10 -28.75 52.41
CA ASN A 95 86.89 -27.75 51.71
C ASN A 95 86.09 -27.26 50.49
N LEU A 96 85.49 -26.07 50.60
CA LEU A 96 84.74 -25.45 49.52
C LEU A 96 85.74 -24.79 48.59
N ASP A 97 85.76 -25.21 47.33
CA ASP A 97 86.49 -24.50 46.28
C ASP A 97 85.76 -23.18 45.99
N LEU A 98 86.23 -22.12 46.64
CA LEU A 98 85.65 -20.78 46.55
C LEU A 98 85.68 -20.26 45.11
N ASP A 99 86.68 -20.63 44.32
CA ASP A 99 86.81 -20.17 42.93
C ASP A 99 85.75 -20.81 42.03
N SER A 100 85.45 -22.10 42.22
CA SER A 100 84.36 -22.78 41.51
C SER A 100 82.98 -22.19 41.85
N ILE A 101 82.72 -21.88 43.13
CA ILE A 101 81.44 -21.28 43.57
C ILE A 101 81.31 -19.85 43.02
N ILE A 102 82.39 -19.05 43.05
CA ILE A 102 82.38 -17.69 42.49
C ILE A 102 82.14 -17.72 40.98
N ALA A 103 82.74 -18.68 40.26
CA ALA A 103 82.51 -18.86 38.83
C ALA A 103 81.06 -19.26 38.52
N GLU A 104 80.47 -20.18 39.30
CA GLU A 104 79.07 -20.59 39.16
C GLU A 104 78.10 -19.44 39.45
N VAL A 105 78.34 -18.67 40.51
CA VAL A 105 77.54 -17.48 40.84
C VAL A 105 77.62 -16.45 39.71
N LYS A 106 78.81 -16.18 39.16
CA LYS A 106 78.97 -15.29 38.00
C LYS A 106 78.20 -15.79 36.77
N ALA A 107 78.27 -17.09 36.48
CA ALA A 107 77.54 -17.70 35.38
C ALA A 107 76.01 -17.59 35.57
N GLN A 108 75.50 -17.77 36.79
CA GLN A 108 74.08 -17.57 37.09
C GLN A 108 73.66 -16.11 36.93
N TYR A 109 74.48 -15.14 37.36
CA TYR A 109 74.19 -13.73 37.13
C TYR A 109 74.17 -13.37 35.64
N GLU A 110 75.11 -13.91 34.87
CA GLU A 110 75.16 -13.72 33.42
C GLU A 110 73.96 -14.36 32.73
N GLU A 111 73.53 -15.54 33.17
CA GLU A 111 72.31 -16.20 32.68
C GLU A 111 71.04 -15.41 33.02
N ILE A 112 70.92 -14.91 34.25
CA ILE A 112 69.78 -14.09 34.69
C ILE A 112 69.73 -12.77 33.90
N ALA A 113 70.88 -12.12 33.70
CA ALA A 113 70.97 -10.90 32.89
C ALA A 113 70.60 -11.15 31.42
N ASN A 114 71.08 -12.24 30.83
CA ASN A 114 70.74 -12.63 29.48
C ASN A 114 69.26 -13.01 29.34
N ARG A 115 68.70 -13.74 30.32
CA ARG A 115 67.27 -14.09 30.35
C ARG A 115 66.41 -12.84 30.42
N SER A 116 66.74 -11.90 31.31
CA SER A 116 66.03 -10.61 31.40
C SER A 116 66.10 -9.81 30.11
N ARG A 117 67.26 -9.82 29.42
CA ARG A 117 67.42 -9.15 28.11
C ARG A 117 66.49 -9.76 27.05
N VAL A 118 66.45 -11.08 26.95
CA VAL A 118 65.61 -11.80 25.96
C VAL A 118 64.13 -11.66 26.29
N GLU A 119 63.75 -11.72 27.57
CA GLU A 119 62.37 -11.47 28.01
C GLU A 119 61.93 -10.04 27.69
N ALA A 120 62.79 -9.03 27.90
CA ALA A 120 62.49 -7.66 27.51
C ALA A 120 62.35 -7.51 25.99
N GLU A 121 63.27 -8.08 25.20
CA GLU A 121 63.21 -8.05 23.74
C GLU A 121 61.94 -8.71 23.19
N THR A 122 61.59 -9.90 23.69
CA THR A 122 60.37 -10.62 23.29
C THR A 122 59.11 -9.88 23.73
N TRP A 123 59.12 -9.26 24.91
CA TRP A 123 58.01 -8.42 25.37
C TRP A 123 57.81 -7.19 24.46
N TYR A 124 58.90 -6.52 24.06
CA TYR A 124 58.81 -5.40 23.11
C TYR A 124 58.36 -5.84 21.72
N GLN A 125 58.85 -6.98 21.22
CA GLN A 125 58.39 -7.53 19.94
C GLN A 125 56.89 -7.83 19.97
N TYR A 126 56.40 -8.49 21.02
CA TYR A 126 54.99 -8.77 21.21
C TYR A 126 54.16 -7.47 21.26
N LYS A 127 54.61 -6.48 22.02
CA LYS A 127 53.90 -5.21 22.14
C LYS A 127 53.87 -4.44 20.81
N TYR A 128 54.95 -4.49 20.05
CA TYR A 128 55.02 -3.89 18.72
C TYR A 128 54.06 -4.57 17.74
N GLU A 129 54.03 -5.90 17.72
CA GLU A 129 53.11 -6.67 16.88
C GLU A 129 51.65 -6.40 17.24
N GLU A 130 51.32 -6.34 18.53
CA GLU A 130 49.98 -6.00 19.01
C GLU A 130 49.54 -4.61 18.52
N LEU A 131 50.41 -3.61 18.63
CA LEU A 131 50.15 -2.25 18.14
C LEU A 131 50.02 -2.23 16.61
N GLN A 132 50.84 -3.01 15.89
CA GLN A 132 50.76 -3.11 14.43
C GLN A 132 49.44 -3.76 13.99
N ILE A 133 49.00 -4.82 14.65
CA ILE A 133 47.71 -5.47 14.40
C ILE A 133 46.56 -4.53 14.72
N ALA A 134 46.61 -3.81 15.85
CA ALA A 134 45.59 -2.84 16.23
C ALA A 134 45.50 -1.71 15.19
N ALA A 135 46.63 -1.14 14.78
CA ALA A 135 46.69 -0.12 13.74
C ALA A 135 46.15 -0.64 12.40
N GLY A 136 46.48 -1.87 12.02
CA GLY A 136 45.93 -2.54 10.84
C GLY A 136 44.41 -2.69 10.90
N ARG A 137 43.88 -3.21 12.02
CA ARG A 137 42.43 -3.35 12.25
C ARG A 137 41.69 -2.01 12.20
N HIS A 138 42.25 -0.97 12.80
CA HIS A 138 41.67 0.37 12.74
C HIS A 138 41.68 0.92 11.31
N GLY A 139 42.77 0.69 10.56
CA GLY A 139 42.87 1.05 9.15
C GLY A 139 41.84 0.32 8.28
N ASP A 140 41.63 -0.97 8.51
CA ASP A 140 40.65 -1.75 7.76
C ASP A 140 39.21 -1.39 8.14
N SER A 141 38.92 -1.18 9.43
CA SER A 141 37.61 -0.66 9.89
C SER A 141 37.28 0.70 9.25
N LEU A 142 38.29 1.57 9.07
CA LEU A 142 38.11 2.85 8.40
C LEU A 142 37.83 2.69 6.89
N LYS A 143 38.44 1.69 6.24
CA LYS A 143 38.14 1.38 4.84
C LYS A 143 36.73 0.81 4.68
N ASP A 144 36.33 -0.11 5.56
CA ASP A 144 35.00 -0.74 5.53
C ASP A 144 33.90 0.32 5.73
N THR A 145 34.05 1.17 6.75
CA THR A 145 33.11 2.29 6.97
C THR A 145 33.08 3.27 5.80
N LYS A 146 34.21 3.55 5.15
CA LYS A 146 34.25 4.37 3.92
C LYS A 146 33.49 3.71 2.76
N ILE A 147 33.61 2.39 2.60
CA ILE A 147 32.87 1.63 1.58
C ILE A 147 31.38 1.70 1.88
N GLU A 148 30.96 1.43 3.11
CA GLU A 148 29.56 1.52 3.55
C GLU A 148 28.98 2.92 3.30
N ILE A 149 29.70 3.99 3.65
CA ILE A 149 29.30 5.37 3.36
C ILE A 149 29.10 5.56 1.83
N SER A 150 29.98 5.00 1.00
CA SER A 150 29.86 5.13 -0.45
C SER A 150 28.66 4.35 -1.01
N GLU A 151 28.32 3.20 -0.43
CA GLU A 151 27.17 2.38 -0.79
C GLU A 151 25.86 3.03 -0.36
N LEU A 152 25.79 3.55 0.87
CA LEU A 152 24.66 4.34 1.35
C LEU A 152 24.45 5.58 0.47
N ASN A 153 25.51 6.27 0.07
CA ASN A 153 25.41 7.38 -0.87
C ASN A 153 24.84 6.94 -2.23
N ARG A 154 25.27 5.78 -2.76
CA ARG A 154 24.68 5.22 -4.01
C ARG A 154 23.20 4.87 -3.84
N MET A 155 22.82 4.30 -2.69
CA MET A 155 21.43 3.99 -2.37
C MET A 155 20.58 5.26 -2.28
N ILE A 156 21.08 6.31 -1.62
CA ILE A 156 20.41 7.61 -1.55
C ILE A 156 20.16 8.18 -2.95
N GLN A 157 21.16 8.12 -3.84
CA GLN A 157 20.97 8.61 -5.22
C GLN A 157 19.95 7.78 -6.01
N ARG A 158 19.94 6.46 -5.82
CA ARG A 158 18.94 5.59 -6.45
C ARG A 158 17.53 5.93 -5.97
N ILE A 159 17.31 6.04 -4.66
CA ILE A 159 16.00 6.38 -4.08
C ILE A 159 15.56 7.77 -4.53
N ARG A 160 16.48 8.76 -4.61
CA ARG A 160 16.16 10.09 -5.17
C ARG A 160 15.70 10.00 -6.62
N ALA A 161 16.38 9.22 -7.46
CA ALA A 161 15.98 9.01 -8.85
C ALA A 161 14.61 8.30 -8.95
N GLU A 162 14.32 7.34 -8.08
CA GLU A 162 13.01 6.67 -8.00
C GLU A 162 11.92 7.66 -7.58
N ILE A 163 12.17 8.51 -6.58
CA ILE A 163 11.24 9.58 -6.16
C ILE A 163 10.96 10.53 -7.32
N ASP A 164 11.98 10.99 -8.04
CA ASP A 164 11.80 11.92 -9.15
C ASP A 164 11.09 11.26 -10.35
N SER A 165 11.32 9.96 -10.58
CA SER A 165 10.58 9.17 -11.57
C SER A 165 9.09 9.07 -11.21
N VAL A 166 8.77 8.71 -9.96
CA VAL A 166 7.38 8.61 -9.49
C VAL A 166 6.70 9.98 -9.52
N LYS A 167 7.38 11.06 -9.13
CA LYS A 167 6.84 12.43 -9.26
C LYS A 167 6.46 12.77 -10.69
N LYS A 168 7.34 12.48 -11.67
CA LYS A 168 7.03 12.68 -13.10
C LYS A 168 5.84 11.83 -13.56
N GLN A 169 5.73 10.60 -13.07
CA GLN A 169 4.56 9.74 -13.35
C GLN A 169 3.28 10.35 -12.77
N CYS A 170 3.31 10.84 -11.53
CA CYS A 170 2.18 11.53 -10.91
C CYS A 170 1.78 12.78 -11.70
N GLU A 171 2.73 13.62 -12.10
CA GLU A 171 2.47 14.81 -12.93
C GLU A 171 1.82 14.43 -14.26
N THR A 172 2.36 13.40 -14.94
CA THR A 172 1.80 12.90 -16.22
C THR A 172 0.38 12.35 -16.06
N LEU A 173 0.12 11.65 -14.96
CA LEU A 173 -1.22 11.16 -14.64
C LEU A 173 -2.18 12.30 -14.31
N GLN A 174 -1.74 13.30 -13.55
CA GLN A 174 -2.54 14.49 -13.26
C GLN A 174 -2.91 15.26 -14.53
N THR A 175 -1.97 15.46 -15.47
CA THR A 175 -2.29 16.08 -16.76
C THR A 175 -3.26 15.24 -17.58
N SER A 176 -3.08 13.92 -17.60
CA SER A 176 -4.00 12.99 -18.30
C SER A 176 -5.42 13.02 -17.72
N ILE A 177 -5.54 13.10 -16.38
CA ILE A 177 -6.82 13.25 -15.68
C ILE A 177 -7.46 14.59 -16.06
N ALA A 178 -6.73 15.70 -15.99
CA ALA A 178 -7.24 17.02 -16.35
C ALA A 178 -7.73 17.06 -17.81
N ASP A 179 -6.98 16.48 -18.74
CA ASP A 179 -7.36 16.38 -20.16
C ASP A 179 -8.62 15.52 -20.35
N ALA A 180 -8.76 14.43 -19.59
CA ALA A 180 -9.94 13.57 -19.63
C ALA A 180 -11.18 14.27 -19.04
N GLU A 181 -11.02 14.99 -17.94
CA GLU A 181 -12.06 15.81 -17.33
C GLU A 181 -12.52 16.91 -18.27
N GLN A 182 -11.60 17.65 -18.89
CA GLN A 182 -11.94 18.69 -19.86
C GLN A 182 -12.69 18.12 -21.07
N ARG A 183 -12.24 16.99 -21.64
CA ARG A 183 -12.94 16.31 -22.74
C ARG A 183 -14.34 15.84 -22.31
N GLY A 184 -14.47 15.30 -21.10
CA GLY A 184 -15.76 14.90 -20.54
C GLY A 184 -16.70 16.08 -20.36
N GLU A 185 -16.21 17.21 -19.84
CA GLU A 185 -17.00 18.43 -19.65
C GLU A 185 -17.50 18.99 -20.99
N LEU A 186 -16.64 19.00 -22.03
CA LEU A 186 -17.03 19.43 -23.37
C LEU A 186 -18.11 18.51 -23.98
N ALA A 187 -17.97 17.20 -23.83
CA ALA A 187 -18.98 16.25 -24.29
C ALA A 187 -20.33 16.42 -23.57
N LEU A 188 -20.30 16.69 -22.25
CA LEU A 188 -21.52 17.00 -21.49
C LEU A 188 -22.16 18.32 -21.91
N LYS A 189 -21.37 19.36 -22.21
CA LYS A 189 -21.87 20.64 -22.72
C LYS A 189 -22.57 20.46 -24.08
N ASP A 190 -21.95 19.71 -25.00
CA ASP A 190 -22.54 19.41 -26.31
C ASP A 190 -23.84 18.60 -26.18
N ALA A 191 -23.85 17.54 -25.35
CA ALA A 191 -25.05 16.74 -25.11
C ALA A 191 -26.19 17.58 -24.49
N ARG A 192 -25.88 18.48 -23.54
CA ARG A 192 -26.86 19.41 -22.96
C ARG A 192 -27.40 20.39 -24.01
N ALA A 193 -26.54 20.93 -24.87
CA ALA A 193 -26.97 21.83 -25.95
C ALA A 193 -27.94 21.11 -26.91
N LYS A 194 -27.60 19.89 -27.35
CA LYS A 194 -28.48 19.06 -28.18
C LYS A 194 -29.81 18.73 -27.51
N LEU A 195 -29.78 18.44 -26.20
CA LEU A 195 -31.01 18.22 -25.43
C LEU A 195 -31.90 19.46 -25.46
N THR A 196 -31.35 20.65 -25.19
CA THR A 196 -32.13 21.90 -25.23
C THR A 196 -32.67 22.22 -26.61
N GLU A 197 -31.93 21.94 -27.67
CA GLU A 197 -32.37 22.10 -29.05
C GLU A 197 -33.55 21.17 -29.39
N LEU A 198 -33.44 19.89 -29.01
CA LEU A 198 -34.50 18.90 -29.20
C LEU A 198 -35.75 19.22 -28.39
N GLU A 199 -35.60 19.69 -27.14
CA GLU A 199 -36.72 20.17 -26.33
C GLU A 199 -37.42 21.36 -26.98
N ALA A 200 -36.67 22.33 -27.51
CA ALA A 200 -37.22 23.48 -28.21
C ALA A 200 -37.95 23.05 -29.50
N ALA A 201 -37.37 22.15 -30.29
CA ALA A 201 -38.00 21.59 -31.49
C ALA A 201 -39.30 20.84 -31.15
N LEU A 202 -39.32 20.07 -30.06
CA LEU A 202 -40.49 19.36 -29.57
C LEU A 202 -41.60 20.32 -29.13
N GLN A 203 -41.26 21.40 -28.41
CA GLN A 203 -42.24 22.43 -28.04
C GLN A 203 -42.82 23.14 -29.26
N LYS A 204 -41.98 23.46 -30.25
CA LYS A 204 -42.43 24.04 -31.53
C LYS A 204 -43.39 23.10 -32.25
N ALA A 205 -43.04 21.82 -32.39
CA ALA A 205 -43.90 20.83 -33.04
C ALA A 205 -45.26 20.67 -32.32
N LYS A 206 -45.28 20.75 -30.98
CA LYS A 206 -46.54 20.76 -30.20
C LYS A 206 -47.39 22.01 -30.49
N GLN A 207 -46.77 23.17 -30.62
CA GLN A 207 -47.46 24.42 -30.97
C GLN A 207 -48.03 24.35 -32.39
N ASP A 208 -47.24 23.86 -33.35
CA ASP A 208 -47.64 23.68 -34.75
C ASP A 208 -48.84 22.71 -34.85
N LEU A 209 -48.80 21.59 -34.13
CA LEU A 209 -49.94 20.65 -34.05
C LEU A 209 -51.19 21.32 -33.47
N ALA A 210 -51.04 22.10 -32.39
CA ALA A 210 -52.15 22.82 -31.78
C ALA A 210 -52.74 23.91 -32.70
N GLN A 211 -51.91 24.49 -33.59
CA GLN A 211 -52.37 25.40 -34.63
C GLN A 211 -53.12 24.65 -35.74
N GLN A 212 -52.57 23.56 -36.26
CA GLN A 212 -53.24 22.73 -37.28
C GLN A 212 -54.60 22.21 -36.82
N LEU A 213 -54.74 21.83 -35.54
CA LEU A 213 -56.04 21.42 -34.99
C LEU A 213 -57.06 22.56 -34.98
N ARG A 214 -56.63 23.81 -34.75
CA ARG A 214 -57.51 24.98 -34.82
C ARG A 214 -57.93 25.26 -36.26
N GLU A 215 -56.98 25.28 -37.18
CA GLU A 215 -57.26 25.46 -38.62
C GLU A 215 -58.19 24.36 -39.17
N TYR A 216 -58.00 23.11 -38.74
CA TYR A 216 -58.88 22.00 -39.09
C TYR A 216 -60.29 22.18 -38.56
N GLN A 217 -60.45 22.65 -37.31
CA GLN A 217 -61.76 22.94 -36.74
C GLN A 217 -62.48 24.08 -37.47
N GLU A 218 -61.75 25.14 -37.86
CA GLU A 218 -62.28 26.24 -38.66
C GLU A 218 -62.75 25.75 -40.04
N LEU A 219 -61.96 24.91 -40.70
CA LEU A 219 -62.32 24.31 -41.99
C LEU A 219 -63.54 23.40 -41.86
N MET A 220 -63.63 22.61 -40.78
CA MET A 220 -64.80 21.79 -40.48
C MET A 220 -66.06 22.65 -40.32
N ASN A 221 -65.97 23.77 -39.61
CA ASN A 221 -67.09 24.70 -39.44
C ASN A 221 -67.56 25.26 -40.79
N VAL A 222 -66.64 25.64 -41.68
CA VAL A 222 -66.98 26.06 -43.05
C VAL A 222 -67.65 24.95 -43.83
N LYS A 223 -67.15 23.71 -43.74
CA LYS A 223 -67.75 22.55 -44.41
C LYS A 223 -69.19 22.31 -43.93
N LEU A 224 -69.44 22.42 -42.63
CA LEU A 224 -70.80 22.29 -42.07
C LEU A 224 -71.72 23.43 -42.55
N ALA A 225 -71.23 24.67 -42.64
CA ALA A 225 -71.99 25.77 -43.21
C ALA A 225 -72.38 25.51 -44.69
N LEU A 226 -71.42 25.03 -45.48
CA LEU A 226 -71.66 24.65 -46.88
C LEU A 226 -72.66 23.49 -47.01
N ASP A 227 -72.60 22.48 -46.15
CA ASP A 227 -73.59 21.39 -46.14
C ASP A 227 -75.01 21.91 -45.88
N VAL A 228 -75.15 22.89 -44.97
CA VAL A 228 -76.44 23.56 -44.71
C VAL A 228 -76.90 24.32 -45.95
N GLU A 229 -76.03 25.11 -46.59
CA GLU A 229 -76.35 25.83 -47.83
C GLU A 229 -76.82 24.86 -48.93
N ILE A 230 -76.10 23.77 -49.17
CA ILE A 230 -76.49 22.73 -50.14
C ILE A 230 -77.87 22.15 -49.80
N ALA A 231 -78.13 21.84 -48.53
CA ALA A 231 -79.43 21.35 -48.09
C ALA A 231 -80.54 22.38 -48.32
N THR A 232 -80.26 23.67 -48.14
CA THR A 232 -81.22 24.74 -48.45
C THR A 232 -81.47 24.88 -49.95
N TYR A 233 -80.42 24.82 -50.79
CA TYR A 233 -80.56 24.85 -52.24
C TYR A 233 -81.40 23.66 -52.75
N ARG A 234 -81.15 22.44 -52.25
CA ARG A 234 -81.95 21.25 -52.58
C ARG A 234 -83.44 21.41 -52.23
N LYS A 235 -83.75 21.95 -51.04
CA LYS A 235 -85.14 22.21 -50.62
C LYS A 235 -85.87 23.22 -51.51
N LEU A 236 -85.17 24.26 -51.97
CA LEU A 236 -85.75 25.25 -52.89
C LEU A 236 -86.06 24.63 -54.26
N LEU A 237 -85.16 23.81 -54.79
CA LEU A 237 -85.36 23.05 -56.04
C LEU A 237 -86.53 22.06 -55.94
N GLU A 238 -86.64 21.31 -54.83
CA GLU A 238 -87.79 20.44 -54.53
C GLU A 238 -89.12 21.22 -54.35
N GLY A 239 -89.05 22.53 -54.13
CA GLY A 239 -90.19 23.44 -54.06
C GLY A 239 -90.69 23.88 -55.44
N GLU A 240 -89.80 24.02 -56.42
CA GLU A 240 -90.16 24.35 -57.81
C GLU A 240 -90.77 23.16 -58.56
N GLU A 241 -90.31 21.92 -58.30
CA GLU A 241 -90.89 20.71 -58.92
C GLU A 241 -92.32 20.40 -58.42
N ARG A 242 -92.75 20.95 -57.28
CA ARG A 242 -94.12 20.77 -56.76
C ARG A 242 -95.19 21.66 -57.41
N ARG A 243 -94.83 22.57 -58.33
CA ARG A 243 -95.80 23.42 -59.06
C ARG A 243 -96.04 22.98 -60.51
N GLY A 244 -95.37 21.94 -60.98
CA GLY A 244 -95.57 21.36 -62.31
C GLY A 244 -95.94 19.87 -62.27
N GLY A 245 -97.20 19.54 -61.94
CA GLY A 245 -97.87 18.32 -62.44
C GLY A 245 -97.53 16.95 -61.83
N HIS A 246 -98.44 16.46 -60.97
CA HIS A 246 -98.88 15.08 -60.69
C HIS A 246 -98.73 14.08 -61.89
N SER A 247 -98.55 12.75 -61.80
CA SER A 247 -98.70 11.72 -60.75
C SER A 247 -98.29 10.32 -61.31
N SER A 248 -97.84 9.41 -60.43
CA SER A 248 -97.94 7.91 -60.42
C SER A 248 -96.58 7.31 -60.03
N GLY A 249 -96.38 6.58 -58.94
CA GLY A 249 -97.26 5.62 -58.29
C GLY A 249 -96.78 4.20 -58.62
N LEU A 250 -95.80 3.66 -57.88
CA LEU A 250 -95.60 2.21 -57.78
C LEU A 250 -94.92 1.85 -56.46
N CYS A 251 -95.72 1.31 -55.54
CA CYS A 251 -95.25 0.46 -54.47
C CYS A 251 -94.99 -0.94 -55.03
N LEU A 252 -93.80 -1.50 -54.82
CA LEU A 252 -93.56 -2.94 -54.81
C LEU A 252 -92.67 -3.23 -53.59
N GLY A 253 -93.20 -4.01 -52.65
CA GLY A 253 -92.52 -4.36 -51.40
C GLY A 253 -91.51 -5.49 -51.54
N GLY A 254 -90.75 -5.73 -50.47
CA GLY A 254 -90.03 -6.98 -50.26
C GLY A 254 -88.88 -6.89 -49.24
N GLY A 255 -89.05 -7.54 -48.09
CA GLY A 255 -87.98 -7.97 -47.17
C GLY A 255 -87.48 -6.88 -46.22
N GLY A 256 -87.63 -6.97 -44.89
CA GLY A 256 -87.40 -8.14 -44.06
C GLY A 256 -85.89 -8.32 -43.88
N GLY A 257 -85.32 -7.67 -42.88
CA GLY A 257 -83.87 -7.75 -42.60
C GLY A 257 -83.44 -6.80 -41.50
N GLY A 258 -83.80 -7.12 -40.26
CA GLY A 258 -83.22 -6.46 -39.10
C GLY A 258 -81.72 -6.74 -39.03
N ILE A 259 -80.93 -5.69 -38.84
CA ILE A 259 -79.56 -5.79 -38.33
C ILE A 259 -79.48 -4.83 -37.16
N GLY A 260 -79.57 -5.41 -35.96
CA GLY A 260 -79.32 -4.70 -34.72
C GLY A 260 -77.86 -4.31 -34.63
N PHE A 261 -77.59 -3.02 -34.48
CA PHE A 261 -76.33 -2.54 -33.93
C PHE A 261 -76.36 -2.76 -32.43
N GLY A 262 -76.02 -3.99 -32.03
CA GLY A 262 -75.77 -4.35 -30.64
C GLY A 262 -74.49 -3.69 -30.16
N ALA A 263 -74.63 -2.82 -29.17
CA ALA A 263 -73.54 -2.47 -28.27
C ALA A 263 -73.00 -3.74 -27.63
N GLY A 264 -71.71 -4.01 -27.83
CA GLY A 264 -71.00 -5.16 -27.30
C GLY A 264 -69.62 -4.74 -26.82
N SER A 265 -69.56 -4.30 -25.57
CA SER A 265 -68.32 -4.17 -24.80
C SER A 265 -67.65 -5.54 -24.70
N GLY A 266 -66.44 -5.67 -25.25
CA GLY A 266 -65.64 -6.90 -25.17
C GLY A 266 -64.16 -6.57 -25.07
N ARG A 267 -63.65 -6.53 -23.84
CA ARG A 267 -62.21 -6.57 -23.53
C ARG A 267 -61.59 -7.80 -24.20
N GLY A 268 -60.54 -7.59 -24.99
CA GLY A 268 -59.72 -8.65 -25.57
C GLY A 268 -58.30 -8.15 -25.77
N SER A 269 -57.50 -8.25 -24.70
CA SER A 269 -56.07 -8.02 -24.70
C SER A 269 -55.38 -9.15 -25.49
N CYS A 270 -54.64 -8.81 -26.54
CA CYS A 270 -53.56 -9.66 -27.05
C CYS A 270 -52.34 -8.78 -27.32
N ASN A 271 -51.29 -9.01 -26.51
CA ASN A 271 -49.94 -8.61 -26.81
C ASN A 271 -49.53 -9.25 -28.14
N THR A 272 -49.29 -8.42 -29.16
CA THR A 272 -48.51 -8.84 -30.32
C THR A 272 -47.22 -8.02 -30.29
N GLY A 273 -46.13 -8.71 -29.95
CA GLY A 273 -44.81 -8.15 -29.80
C GLY A 273 -44.34 -7.42 -31.05
N GLY A 274 -43.61 -6.34 -30.81
CA GLY A 274 -42.97 -5.57 -31.87
C GLY A 274 -41.98 -6.43 -32.65
N SER A 275 -42.19 -6.50 -33.96
CA SER A 275 -41.16 -6.87 -34.92
C SER A 275 -40.55 -5.58 -35.48
N GLY A 276 -39.43 -5.18 -34.87
CA GLY A 276 -38.56 -4.15 -35.44
C GLY A 276 -37.95 -4.66 -36.75
N PHE A 277 -38.34 -4.02 -37.85
CA PHE A 277 -37.83 -4.27 -39.18
C PHE A 277 -36.45 -3.62 -39.31
N TRP A 278 -35.38 -4.41 -39.22
CA TRP A 278 -33.99 -3.98 -39.46
C TRP A 278 -33.60 -4.26 -40.90
N TYR A 279 -33.19 -3.23 -41.63
CA TYR A 279 -32.41 -3.36 -42.85
C TYR A 279 -30.96 -3.71 -42.44
N SER A 280 -30.56 -4.94 -42.75
CA SER A 280 -29.17 -5.38 -42.75
C SER A 280 -28.62 -5.18 -44.16
N LEU A 281 -27.67 -4.26 -44.32
CA LEU A 281 -26.79 -4.19 -45.47
C LEU A 281 -25.45 -4.79 -45.03
N GLY A 282 -25.03 -5.85 -45.73
CA GLY A 282 -23.73 -6.51 -45.55
C GLY A 282 -22.59 -5.49 -45.58
N GLY A 283 -21.49 -5.72 -44.87
CA GLY A 283 -20.66 -6.92 -44.97
C GLY A 283 -19.28 -6.43 -45.38
N GLY A 284 -18.35 -6.45 -44.43
CA GLY A 284 -16.99 -5.97 -44.62
C GLY A 284 -16.20 -6.23 -43.35
N GLY A 285 -15.67 -7.45 -43.25
CA GLY A 285 -14.83 -7.84 -42.13
C GLY A 285 -13.45 -7.21 -42.21
N PHE A 286 -12.91 -6.84 -41.06
CA PHE A 286 -11.50 -7.00 -40.74
C PHE A 286 -11.42 -7.37 -39.26
N GLY A 287 -10.98 -8.59 -38.99
CA GLY A 287 -10.61 -9.01 -37.66
C GLY A 287 -9.27 -8.41 -37.25
N SER A 288 -9.12 -8.14 -35.96
CA SER A 288 -7.89 -8.39 -35.21
C SER A 288 -8.21 -8.25 -33.74
N GLY A 289 -7.83 -9.28 -32.98
CA GLY A 289 -8.14 -9.45 -31.57
C GLY A 289 -7.41 -8.49 -30.64
N ALA A 290 -7.92 -8.47 -29.42
CA ALA A 290 -7.38 -7.78 -28.27
C ALA A 290 -5.94 -8.20 -27.93
N GLY A 291 -5.16 -7.24 -27.43
CA GLY A 291 -3.85 -7.50 -26.83
C GLY A 291 -3.34 -6.26 -26.12
N PHE A 292 -3.58 -6.19 -24.81
CA PHE A 292 -2.81 -5.37 -23.88
C PHE A 292 -1.34 -5.79 -23.92
N GLY A 293 -0.41 -4.83 -23.97
CA GLY A 293 1.02 -5.10 -23.87
C GLY A 293 1.85 -3.83 -23.88
N ALA A 294 2.34 -3.44 -22.71
CA ALA A 294 3.38 -2.45 -22.53
C ALA A 294 4.74 -2.94 -23.06
N GLY A 295 5.61 -2.02 -23.49
CA GLY A 295 7.04 -2.31 -23.70
C GLY A 295 7.67 -1.49 -24.82
N GLY A 296 8.54 -0.55 -24.46
CA GLY A 296 9.25 0.33 -25.39
C GLY A 296 10.50 -0.26 -26.03
N GLY A 297 11.18 0.56 -26.84
CA GLY A 297 12.54 0.30 -27.32
C GLY A 297 12.89 1.05 -28.59
N PHE A 298 13.43 2.27 -28.45
CA PHE A 298 14.21 2.90 -29.52
C PHE A 298 15.61 2.29 -29.53
N GLY A 299 15.98 1.66 -30.64
CA GLY A 299 17.33 1.16 -30.88
C GLY A 299 18.28 2.27 -31.28
N SER A 300 19.44 2.33 -30.63
CA SER A 300 20.65 2.98 -31.11
C SER A 300 21.79 1.98 -30.97
N GLY A 301 22.59 1.86 -32.02
CA GLY A 301 23.65 0.86 -32.13
C GLY A 301 24.83 1.10 -31.19
N GLY A 302 25.60 0.04 -30.98
CA GLY A 302 26.86 0.09 -30.25
C GLY A 302 27.45 -1.30 -30.13
N ALA A 303 28.68 -1.45 -30.61
CA ALA A 303 29.42 -2.70 -30.78
C ALA A 303 29.69 -3.45 -29.47
N GLY A 304 29.80 -4.79 -29.54
CA GLY A 304 30.19 -5.60 -28.38
C GLY A 304 30.43 -7.07 -28.72
N PHE A 305 31.71 -7.38 -28.92
CA PHE A 305 32.41 -8.67 -28.82
C PHE A 305 31.68 -9.88 -28.17
N CYS A 306 31.79 -11.04 -28.84
CA CYS A 306 31.74 -12.38 -28.23
C CYS A 306 33.06 -12.66 -27.48
N PRO A 307 33.13 -13.56 -26.46
CA PRO A 307 33.01 -15.01 -26.72
C PRO A 307 32.33 -15.88 -25.65
N VAL A 308 31.73 -16.97 -26.14
CA VAL A 308 31.84 -18.37 -25.67
C VAL A 308 31.44 -18.71 -24.23
N GLY A 309 30.39 -19.54 -24.12
CA GLY A 309 30.56 -20.87 -23.54
C GLY A 309 29.75 -21.21 -22.28
N GLY A 310 28.76 -22.10 -22.45
CA GLY A 310 28.63 -23.26 -21.57
C GLY A 310 27.52 -23.27 -20.52
N GLY A 311 26.57 -24.19 -20.71
CA GLY A 311 26.22 -25.14 -19.66
C GLY A 311 25.11 -24.75 -18.69
N CYS A 312 23.93 -25.28 -18.97
CA CYS A 312 22.81 -25.45 -18.05
C CYS A 312 23.18 -26.20 -16.76
N ASN A 313 22.64 -25.75 -15.62
CA ASN A 313 22.04 -26.63 -14.61
C ASN A 313 21.16 -25.85 -13.63
N SER A 314 19.91 -26.29 -13.55
CA SER A 314 18.87 -25.88 -12.61
C SER A 314 19.10 -26.50 -11.23
N VAL A 315 19.10 -25.68 -10.16
CA VAL A 315 18.81 -26.14 -8.79
C VAL A 315 18.03 -25.05 -8.06
N VAL A 316 16.82 -25.42 -7.63
CA VAL A 316 15.99 -24.70 -6.67
C VAL A 316 16.64 -24.80 -5.29
N VAL A 317 16.90 -23.66 -4.63
CA VAL A 317 17.27 -23.64 -3.20
C VAL A 317 16.32 -22.70 -2.47
N GLY A 318 15.37 -23.28 -1.76
CA GLY A 318 14.70 -22.64 -0.64
C GLY A 318 15.57 -22.83 0.61
N SER A 319 16.01 -21.74 1.23
CA SER A 319 16.73 -21.77 2.50
C SER A 319 15.81 -21.32 3.63
N GLY A 320 15.21 -22.28 4.33
CA GLY A 320 14.73 -22.12 5.70
C GLY A 320 15.80 -22.63 6.66
N THR A 321 16.43 -21.75 7.43
CA THR A 321 17.42 -22.10 8.44
C THR A 321 16.71 -22.53 9.74
N THR A 322 16.93 -23.78 10.16
CA THR A 322 16.65 -24.24 11.53
C THR A 322 17.96 -24.59 12.21
N LEU A 323 18.36 -23.77 13.19
CA LEU A 323 19.54 -24.00 14.03
C LEU A 323 19.26 -25.12 15.04
N LYS A 324 19.91 -26.28 14.87
CA LYS A 324 20.01 -27.32 15.90
C LYS A 324 21.23 -27.06 16.79
N LYS A 325 20.95 -26.78 18.06
CA LYS A 325 21.92 -26.72 19.17
C LYS A 325 22.45 -28.14 19.44
N LYS A 326 23.75 -28.39 19.26
CA LYS A 326 24.44 -29.60 19.75
C LYS A 326 25.27 -29.22 20.96
N THR A 327 24.89 -29.74 22.11
CA THR A 327 25.69 -29.77 23.34
C THR A 327 26.69 -30.92 23.24
N SER A 328 27.99 -30.60 23.27
CA SER A 328 29.07 -31.59 23.38
C SER A 328 29.71 -31.41 24.75
N SER A 329 29.36 -32.29 25.69
CA SER A 329 30.06 -32.45 26.96
C SER A 329 31.36 -33.23 26.72
N ALA A 330 32.52 -32.61 26.95
CA ALA A 330 33.80 -33.31 27.05
C ALA A 330 34.34 -33.14 28.47
N SER A 331 34.48 -34.27 29.14
CA SER A 331 35.09 -34.44 30.45
C SER A 331 36.60 -34.27 30.36
N VAL A 332 37.17 -33.45 31.25
CA VAL A 332 38.60 -33.46 31.54
C VAL A 332 38.76 -33.84 33.01
N LYS A 333 39.21 -35.08 33.22
CA LYS A 333 39.87 -35.49 34.46
C LYS A 333 41.20 -34.76 34.53
N GLN A 334 41.47 -34.06 35.63
CA GLN A 334 42.84 -33.72 35.97
C GLN A 334 43.12 -34.10 37.42
N LYS A 335 44.26 -34.74 37.54
CA LYS A 335 44.83 -35.46 38.66
C LYS A 335 45.88 -34.54 39.26
N VAL A 336 45.64 -33.99 40.44
CA VAL A 336 46.61 -33.66 41.50
C VAL A 336 45.84 -33.73 42.81
#